data_AF-A0A4P9XT91-F1
#
_entry.id   AF-A0A4P9XT91-F1
#
_cell.length_a   1.000
_cell.length_b   1.000
_cell.length_c   1.000
_cell.angle_alpha   90.00
_cell.angle_beta   90.00
_cell.angle_gamma   90.00
#
_symmetry.space_group_name_H-M   'P 1'
#
loop_
_entity.id
_entity.type
_entity.pdbx_description
1 polymer ?
#
loop_
_entity_poly.entity_id
_entity_poly.type
_entity_poly.pdbx_seq_one_letter_code
_entity_poly.pdbx_strand_id
1 'polypeptide(L)'
;EGPHGNVHNGIGDQFMGMRSPEDPIFFLHHGFVDKLWADWQKTSPARANSYGGRNYGGALAQKTDVLGYGYRVQDVMDTRNLCYTY
;
A
#
# COMPACT_ATOMS: atom_id res chain seq x y z
N GLU A 1 -11.64 -3.11 -11.90
CA GLU A 1 -11.28 -1.89 -11.15
C GLU A 1 -11.95 -1.90 -9.77
N GLY A 2 -11.17 -1.78 -8.69
CA GLY A 2 -11.70 -1.55 -7.34
C GLY A 2 -11.72 -0.06 -6.98
N PRO A 3 -12.14 0.33 -5.75
CA PRO A 3 -12.23 1.72 -5.34
C PRO A 3 -10.95 2.55 -5.58
N HIS A 4 -9.76 1.96 -5.42
CA HIS A 4 -8.47 2.57 -5.80
C HIS A 4 -8.47 3.05 -7.25
N GLY A 5 -8.71 2.14 -8.20
CA GLY A 5 -8.73 2.44 -9.63
C GLY A 5 -9.83 3.43 -10.01
N ASN A 6 -11.01 3.34 -9.36
CA ASN A 6 -12.11 4.26 -9.62
C ASN A 6 -11.76 5.71 -9.25
N VAL A 7 -11.03 5.93 -8.16
CA VAL A 7 -10.58 7.28 -7.78
C VAL A 7 -9.51 7.79 -8.74
N HIS A 8 -8.55 6.94 -9.13
CA HIS A 8 -7.57 7.28 -10.17
C HIS A 8 -8.24 7.71 -11.48
N ASN A 9 -9.18 6.91 -11.97
CA ASN A 9 -9.91 7.15 -13.21
C ASN A 9 -10.86 8.35 -13.12
N GLY A 10 -11.43 8.62 -11.94
CA GLY A 10 -12.38 9.72 -11.73
C GLY A 10 -11.72 11.11 -11.72
N ILE A 11 -10.47 11.22 -11.28
CA ILE A 11 -9.71 12.48 -11.35
C ILE A 11 -9.28 12.76 -12.80
N GLY A 12 -8.86 11.73 -13.53
CA GLY A 12 -8.60 11.84 -14.97
C GLY A 12 -7.17 12.29 -15.34
N ASP A 13 -6.97 12.56 -16.63
CA ASP A 13 -5.70 12.98 -17.24
C ASP A 13 -4.50 12.12 -16.80
N GLN A 14 -3.43 12.75 -16.31
CA GLN A 14 -2.20 12.10 -15.86
C GLN A 14 -2.44 11.16 -14.67
N PHE A 15 -3.51 11.40 -13.89
CA PHE A 15 -3.85 10.66 -12.68
C PHE A 15 -4.42 9.25 -12.94
N MET A 16 -4.80 8.95 -14.19
CA MET A 16 -5.33 7.62 -14.58
C MET A 16 -4.22 6.58 -14.79
N GLY A 17 -2.99 7.03 -15.01
CA GLY A 17 -1.91 6.18 -15.49
C GLY A 17 -0.71 6.12 -14.55
N MET A 18 0.39 5.60 -15.09
CA MET A 18 1.68 5.51 -14.37
C MET A 18 2.27 6.88 -13.99
N ARG A 19 1.79 7.96 -14.61
CA ARG A 19 2.14 9.35 -14.27
C ARG A 19 1.34 9.90 -13.11
N SER A 20 0.44 9.12 -12.50
CA SER A 20 -0.37 9.61 -11.38
C SER A 20 0.42 10.20 -10.21
N PRO A 21 1.65 9.76 -9.87
CA PRO A 21 2.46 10.43 -8.85
C PRO A 21 2.94 11.85 -9.20
N GLU A 22 2.78 12.30 -10.46
CA GLU A 22 3.10 13.67 -10.88
C GLU A 22 2.09 14.70 -10.32
N ASP A 23 0.87 14.27 -9.94
CA ASP A 23 -0.12 15.10 -9.25
C ASP A 23 0.02 14.99 -7.71
N PRO A 24 0.18 16.11 -6.97
CA PRO A 24 0.28 16.08 -5.51
C PRO A 24 -0.87 15.37 -4.78
N ILE A 25 -2.07 15.31 -5.36
CA ILE A 25 -3.21 14.59 -4.76
C ILE A 25 -2.95 13.08 -4.63
N PHE A 26 -2.00 12.53 -5.40
CA PHE A 26 -1.56 11.14 -5.33
C PHE A 26 -1.25 10.71 -3.90
N PHE A 27 -0.53 11.56 -3.17
CA PHE A 27 -0.10 11.25 -1.81
C PHE A 27 -1.26 11.27 -0.82
N LEU A 28 -2.28 12.12 -1.04
CA LEU A 28 -3.50 12.10 -0.24
C LEU A 28 -4.35 10.86 -0.56
N HIS A 29 -4.46 10.49 -1.84
CA HIS A 29 -5.16 9.28 -2.27
C HIS A 29 -4.54 8.03 -1.64
N HIS A 30 -3.23 7.84 -1.80
CA HIS A 30 -2.52 6.69 -1.24
C HIS A 30 -2.39 6.75 0.29
N GLY A 31 -2.35 7.94 0.89
CA GLY A 31 -2.45 8.07 2.34
C GLY A 31 -3.79 7.57 2.89
N PHE A 32 -4.89 7.77 2.17
CA PHE A 32 -6.19 7.20 2.55
C PHE A 32 -6.24 5.68 2.31
N VAL A 33 -5.63 5.18 1.24
CA VAL A 33 -5.51 3.73 1.00
C VAL A 33 -4.70 3.06 2.14
N ASP A 34 -3.60 3.67 2.56
CA ASP A 34 -2.79 3.17 3.69
C ASP A 34 -3.56 3.22 5.01
N LYS A 35 -4.33 4.29 5.25
CA LYS A 35 -5.25 4.36 6.40
C LYS A 35 -6.25 3.21 6.40
N LEU A 36 -6.90 2.93 5.26
CA LEU A 36 -7.85 1.82 5.15
C LEU A 36 -7.19 0.48 5.44
N TRP A 37 -5.95 0.29 4.99
CA TRP A 37 -5.17 -0.90 5.28
C TRP A 37 -4.84 -1.01 6.77
N ALA A 38 -4.36 0.06 7.39
CA ALA A 38 -4.06 0.13 8.82
C ALA A 38 -5.30 -0.16 9.68
N ASP A 39 -6.47 0.39 9.32
CA ASP A 39 -7.72 0.12 10.02
C ASP A 39 -8.16 -1.34 9.85
N TRP A 40 -8.01 -1.92 8.66
CA TRP A 40 -8.26 -3.33 8.43
C TRP A 40 -7.33 -4.24 9.24
N GLN A 41 -6.04 -3.90 9.35
CA GLN A 41 -5.07 -4.65 10.14
C GLN A 41 -5.44 -4.68 11.64
N LYS A 42 -6.00 -3.60 12.18
CA LYS A 42 -6.47 -3.52 13.59
C LYS A 42 -7.65 -4.45 13.89
N THR A 43 -8.37 -4.94 12.88
CA THR A 43 -9.58 -5.76 13.09
C THR A 43 -9.30 -7.18 13.59
N SER A 44 -8.08 -7.72 13.39
CA SER A 44 -7.67 -8.97 14.05
C SER A 44 -6.14 -9.19 14.01
N PRO A 45 -5.57 -9.94 14.98
CA PRO A 45 -4.16 -10.30 14.96
C PRO A 45 -3.72 -11.06 13.69
N ALA A 46 -4.61 -11.87 13.12
CA ALA A 46 -4.34 -12.59 11.87
C ALA A 46 -4.18 -11.63 10.68
N ARG A 47 -4.95 -10.53 10.66
CA ARG A 47 -4.89 -9.51 9.59
C ARG A 47 -3.69 -8.59 9.71
N ALA A 48 -3.28 -8.24 10.93
CA ALA A 48 -2.10 -7.42 11.19
C ALA A 48 -0.84 -7.95 10.48
N ASN A 49 -0.75 -9.26 10.34
CA ASN A 49 0.41 -9.96 9.78
C ASN A 49 0.15 -10.65 8.44
N SER A 50 -1.01 -10.42 7.83
CA SER A 50 -1.44 -11.05 6.59
C SER A 50 -0.66 -10.48 5.41
N TYR A 51 0.07 -11.34 4.72
CA TYR A 51 0.80 -11.02 3.50
C TYR A 51 0.86 -12.27 2.62
N GLY A 52 0.62 -12.12 1.32
CA GLY A 52 0.56 -13.25 0.41
C GLY A 52 0.38 -12.83 -1.04
N GLY A 53 0.17 -13.80 -1.93
CA GLY A 53 0.15 -13.59 -3.37
C GLY A 53 1.50 -13.98 -4.00
N ARG A 54 1.82 -13.36 -5.14
CA ARG A 54 3.11 -13.53 -5.81
C ARG A 54 3.88 -12.22 -5.85
N ASN A 55 5.18 -12.28 -5.63
CA ASN A 55 6.06 -11.13 -5.80
C ASN A 55 6.34 -10.87 -7.30
N TYR A 56 7.08 -9.80 -7.61
CA TYR A 56 7.41 -9.40 -8.98
C TYR A 56 8.13 -10.52 -9.77
N GLY A 57 8.95 -11.33 -9.10
CA GLY A 57 9.63 -12.49 -9.70
C GLY A 57 8.73 -13.72 -9.88
N GLY A 58 7.45 -13.65 -9.52
CA GLY A 58 6.49 -14.73 -9.64
C GLY A 58 6.57 -15.79 -8.55
N ALA A 59 7.47 -15.66 -7.57
CA ALA A 59 7.55 -16.52 -6.40
C ALA A 59 6.46 -16.16 -5.38
N LEU A 60 6.18 -17.07 -4.43
CA LEU A 60 5.26 -16.77 -3.34
C LEU A 60 5.78 -15.58 -2.53
N ALA A 61 4.92 -14.59 -2.31
CA ALA A 61 5.27 -13.39 -1.58
C ALA A 61 5.61 -13.75 -0.11
N GLN A 62 6.76 -13.29 0.36
CA GLN A 62 7.24 -13.52 1.72
C GLN A 62 7.40 -12.19 2.45
N LYS A 63 7.17 -12.19 3.77
CA LYS A 63 7.41 -10.97 4.58
C LYS A 63 8.89 -10.58 4.65
N THR A 64 9.78 -11.49 4.27
CA THR A 64 11.22 -11.25 4.12
C THR A 64 11.61 -10.65 2.78
N ASP A 65 10.66 -10.51 1.83
CA ASP A 65 10.92 -9.90 0.53
C ASP A 65 11.42 -8.45 0.72
N VAL A 66 12.45 -8.09 -0.06
CA VAL A 66 13.09 -6.79 0.00
C VAL A 66 12.28 -5.76 -0.79
N LEU A 67 11.98 -4.65 -0.15
CA LEU A 67 11.40 -3.45 -0.72
C LEU A 67 12.51 -2.45 -1.09
N GLY A 68 12.10 -1.32 -1.67
CA GLY A 68 13.02 -0.21 -1.89
C GLY A 68 13.67 0.28 -0.59
N TYR A 69 14.82 0.95 -0.72
CA TYR A 69 15.54 1.59 0.39
C TYR A 69 16.01 0.64 1.51
N GLY A 70 16.15 -0.66 1.23
CA GLY A 70 16.69 -1.65 2.17
C GLY A 70 15.70 -2.17 3.21
N TYR A 71 14.44 -1.76 3.14
CA TYR A 71 13.37 -2.32 3.97
C TYR A 71 12.95 -3.70 3.46
N ARG A 72 12.40 -4.52 4.35
CA ARG A 72 11.61 -5.69 3.97
C ARG A 72 10.13 -5.43 4.21
N VAL A 73 9.28 -6.25 3.62
CA VAL A 73 7.82 -6.19 3.84
C VAL A 73 7.47 -6.19 5.32
N GLN A 74 8.05 -7.09 6.12
CA GLN A 74 7.82 -7.17 7.56
C GLN A 74 8.13 -5.88 8.32
N ASP A 75 9.08 -5.07 7.83
CA ASP A 75 9.52 -3.85 8.50
C ASP A 75 8.45 -2.74 8.36
N VAL A 76 7.55 -2.84 7.37
CA VAL A 76 6.51 -1.84 7.06
C VAL A 76 5.07 -2.33 7.32
N MET A 77 4.89 -3.53 7.90
CA MET A 77 3.55 -4.06 8.19
C MET A 77 2.85 -3.35 9.37
N ASP A 78 3.58 -2.55 10.15
CA ASP A 78 3.05 -1.82 11.31
C ASP A 78 3.51 -0.36 11.24
N THR A 79 2.56 0.57 11.11
CA THR A 79 2.84 2.00 10.99
C THR A 79 3.63 2.55 12.19
N ARG A 80 3.54 1.89 13.35
CA ARG A 80 4.27 2.29 14.56
C ARG A 80 5.79 2.04 14.43
N ASN A 81 6.21 1.06 13.63
CA ASN A 81 7.62 0.85 13.31
C ASN A 81 8.20 1.99 12.46
N LEU A 82 7.31 2.73 11.78
CA LEU A 82 7.61 3.89 10.95
C LEU A 82 7.27 5.21 11.66
N CYS A 83 6.96 5.16 12.95
CA CYS A 83 6.66 6.30 13.81
C CYS A 83 5.44 7.14 13.41
N TYR A 84 4.39 6.53 12.84
CA TYR A 84 3.12 7.23 12.58
C TYR A 84 1.87 6.41 12.92
N THR A 85 0.75 7.12 13.07
CA THR A 85 -0.60 6.57 13.24
C THR A 85 -1.61 7.41 12.46
N TYR A 86 -2.73 6.79 12.09
CA TYR A 86 -3.91 7.47 11.54
C TYR A 86 -4.99 7.68 12.59
#